data_AF-A0A969UA09-F1
#
_entry.id   AF-A0A969UA09-F1
#
_cell.length_a   1.000
_cell.length_b   1.000
_cell.length_c   1.000
_cell.angle_alpha   90.00
_cell.angle_beta   90.00
_cell.angle_gamma   90.00
#
_symmetry.space_group_name_H-M   'P 1'
#
loop_
_entity.id
_entity.type
_entity.pdbx_description
1 polymer ?
#
loop_
_entity_poly.entity_id
_entity_poly.type
_entity_poly.pdbx_seq_one_letter_code
_entity_poly.pdbx_strand_id
1 'polypeptide(L)'
;MKLRFSLSIAERFSGLKLVHWQLWVALSVILPGSAAVWASTQLLWLPDLPNCWIISWADASAATRLYCAQELGNRQTPEDLHQSIRLLNTIDIEDPLRPEGDRLIEHFSRTTLRLAELAYQEGDLNYAINIAQQIPPGIWTYRLARRNIRQWQTTWAKAESLYEKAEKQIEKRQWYSVLTLARELLSLDHRYWEVKYAELMRSLQSAKESSEGQVTPTRVAKPKPEGLNESIRQLQYPHIAQSQAHFQKAKSLAQSSDPTALRNSIAEAQFVFYGTPHYEEAQSLISTVQRQVETLENRPRLDRATNLASKGDLESLQAAIDEAHQITWGSALYEQANERIKEWRHQIYEAGVQARTERLDQSEFVPEVIPEAIPQIVPKVIPNKVPESVSQSDRESLPLPIAPVYETLPNGDRPLTNHPDASPSINFEF
;
A
#
# COMPACT_ATOMS: atom_id res chain seq x y z
N MET A 1 59.32 -36.50 -78.36
CA MET A 1 59.48 -35.16 -77.75
C MET A 1 59.95 -35.38 -76.32
N LYS A 2 61.18 -34.96 -75.98
CA LYS A 2 61.77 -35.10 -74.63
C LYS A 2 60.98 -34.25 -73.64
N LEU A 3 60.77 -34.73 -72.42
CA LEU A 3 60.87 -33.91 -71.21
C LEU A 3 61.34 -34.80 -70.05
N ARG A 4 62.50 -34.40 -69.51
CA ARG A 4 63.15 -34.93 -68.31
C ARG A 4 62.39 -34.40 -67.09
N PHE A 5 62.27 -35.20 -66.04
CA PHE A 5 62.38 -34.67 -64.69
C PHE A 5 63.19 -35.64 -63.83
N SER A 6 64.30 -35.11 -63.35
CA SER A 6 65.25 -35.73 -62.44
C SER A 6 65.04 -35.18 -61.02
N LEU A 7 65.47 -36.00 -60.07
CA LEU A 7 66.03 -35.65 -58.76
C LEU A 7 65.08 -35.40 -57.56
N SER A 8 65.23 -36.35 -56.63
CA SER A 8 65.46 -36.15 -55.19
C SER A 8 64.28 -35.78 -54.30
N ILE A 9 63.68 -36.81 -53.69
CA ILE A 9 62.97 -36.70 -52.41
C ILE A 9 63.48 -37.84 -51.52
N ALA A 10 64.74 -37.74 -51.12
CA ALA A 10 65.30 -38.59 -50.08
C ALA A 10 66.09 -37.70 -49.13
N GLU A 11 65.37 -36.90 -48.33
CA GLU A 11 65.79 -36.35 -47.03
C GLU A 11 64.74 -35.32 -46.55
N ARG A 12 63.63 -35.80 -45.96
CA ARG A 12 62.72 -34.91 -45.21
C ARG A 12 61.87 -35.59 -44.14
N PHE A 13 62.29 -36.76 -43.64
CA PHE A 13 61.54 -37.53 -42.64
C PHE A 13 62.35 -37.88 -41.39
N SER A 14 63.01 -36.90 -40.79
CA SER A 14 63.68 -37.02 -39.47
C SER A 14 63.23 -35.96 -38.46
N GLY A 15 61.98 -35.49 -38.56
CA GLY A 15 61.38 -34.54 -37.59
C GLY A 15 59.99 -34.91 -37.07
N LEU A 16 59.33 -35.96 -37.59
CA LEU A 16 57.91 -36.23 -37.31
C LEU A 16 57.63 -37.05 -36.03
N LYS A 17 58.63 -37.61 -35.34
CA LYS A 17 58.38 -38.48 -34.17
C LYS A 17 58.13 -37.73 -32.85
N LEU A 18 58.67 -36.53 -32.66
CA LEU A 18 58.44 -35.72 -31.45
C LEU A 18 57.12 -34.95 -31.47
N VAL A 19 56.60 -34.65 -32.66
CA VAL A 19 55.34 -33.90 -32.82
C VAL A 19 54.13 -34.76 -32.47
N HIS A 20 54.21 -36.09 -32.64
CA HIS A 20 53.06 -36.98 -32.42
C HIS A 20 52.61 -37.06 -30.95
N TRP A 21 53.52 -37.17 -29.97
CA TRP A 21 53.14 -37.27 -28.56
C TRP A 21 52.66 -35.92 -27.98
N GLN A 22 53.25 -34.80 -28.43
CA GLN A 22 52.82 -33.46 -28.05
C GLN A 22 51.39 -33.17 -28.53
N LEU A 23 51.02 -33.67 -29.71
CA LEU A 23 49.64 -33.58 -30.22
C LEU A 23 48.65 -34.39 -29.37
N TRP A 24 49.02 -35.59 -28.92
CA TRP A 24 48.15 -36.39 -28.04
C TRP A 24 47.97 -35.77 -26.65
N VAL A 25 49.03 -35.20 -26.07
CA VAL A 25 48.93 -34.48 -24.79
C VAL A 25 48.08 -33.22 -24.94
N ALA A 26 48.31 -32.42 -25.99
CA ALA A 26 47.50 -31.24 -26.28
C ALA A 26 46.01 -31.60 -26.46
N LEU A 27 45.71 -32.67 -27.21
CA LEU A 27 44.35 -33.16 -27.40
C LEU A 27 43.71 -33.61 -26.06
N SER A 28 44.48 -34.27 -25.19
CA SER A 28 44.00 -34.75 -23.88
C SER A 28 43.71 -33.61 -22.88
N VAL A 29 44.34 -32.44 -23.03
CA VAL A 29 44.09 -31.27 -22.18
C VAL A 29 42.98 -30.40 -22.75
N ILE A 30 42.92 -30.26 -24.08
CA ILE A 30 41.94 -29.42 -24.77
C ILE A 30 40.54 -30.05 -24.72
N LEU A 31 40.40 -31.36 -24.85
CA LEU A 31 39.07 -32.01 -24.85
C LEU A 31 38.32 -31.85 -23.50
N PRO A 32 38.91 -32.15 -22.34
CA PRO A 32 38.25 -31.92 -21.04
C PRO A 32 38.14 -30.44 -20.71
N GLY A 33 39.14 -29.63 -21.05
CA GLY A 33 39.12 -28.18 -20.80
C GLY A 33 38.00 -27.47 -21.56
N SER A 34 37.80 -27.84 -22.84
CA SER A 34 36.70 -27.31 -23.64
C SER A 34 35.34 -27.81 -23.17
N ALA A 35 35.22 -29.06 -22.72
CA ALA A 35 33.99 -29.56 -22.11
C ALA A 35 33.66 -28.83 -20.79
N ALA A 36 34.66 -28.54 -19.95
CA ALA A 36 34.49 -27.81 -18.70
C ALA A 36 34.07 -26.35 -18.93
N VAL A 37 34.71 -25.66 -19.88
CA VAL A 37 34.31 -24.30 -20.27
C VAL A 37 32.91 -24.31 -20.89
N TRP A 38 32.61 -25.27 -21.78
CA TRP A 38 31.30 -25.40 -22.41
C TRP A 38 30.19 -25.66 -21.38
N ALA A 39 30.41 -26.58 -20.44
CA ALA A 39 29.51 -26.86 -19.34
C ALA A 39 29.33 -25.63 -18.43
N SER A 40 30.41 -24.91 -18.12
CA SER A 40 30.34 -23.69 -17.30
C SER A 40 29.60 -22.56 -18.03
N THR A 41 29.79 -22.41 -19.33
CA THR A 41 29.03 -21.43 -20.14
C THR A 41 27.56 -21.80 -20.23
N GLN A 42 27.19 -23.08 -20.28
CA GLN A 42 25.79 -23.51 -20.24
C GLN A 42 25.15 -23.31 -18.87
N LEU A 43 25.91 -23.44 -17.78
CA LEU A 43 25.42 -23.14 -16.44
C LEU A 43 25.23 -21.64 -16.20
N LEU A 44 26.07 -20.79 -16.82
CA LEU A 44 26.01 -19.33 -16.71
C LEU A 44 25.11 -18.66 -17.77
N TRP A 45 24.69 -19.41 -18.80
CA TRP A 45 23.68 -18.96 -19.74
C TRP A 45 22.30 -19.22 -19.15
N LEU A 46 21.91 -18.35 -18.20
CA LEU A 46 20.50 -18.20 -17.87
C LEU A 46 19.80 -17.76 -19.16
N PRO A 47 18.90 -18.58 -19.76
CA PRO A 47 18.12 -18.10 -20.89
C PRO A 47 17.42 -16.81 -20.46
N ASP A 48 17.51 -15.77 -21.28
CA ASP A 48 16.88 -14.48 -21.00
C ASP A 48 15.45 -14.71 -20.51
N LEU A 49 15.08 -14.10 -19.39
CA LEU A 49 13.76 -14.21 -18.79
C LEU A 49 12.73 -14.01 -19.91
N PRO A 50 11.82 -14.98 -20.14
CA PRO A 50 10.99 -14.97 -21.32
C PRO A 50 10.18 -13.68 -21.34
N ASN A 51 10.22 -12.99 -22.48
CA ASN A 51 9.33 -11.89 -22.79
C ASN A 51 7.88 -12.36 -22.61
N CYS A 52 7.25 -12.00 -21.50
CA CYS A 52 5.92 -12.48 -21.10
C CYS A 52 4.78 -12.15 -22.08
N TRP A 53 5.08 -11.44 -23.18
CA TRP A 53 4.16 -11.03 -24.23
C TRP A 53 4.26 -11.86 -25.53
N ILE A 54 5.23 -12.79 -25.65
CA ILE A 54 5.46 -13.57 -26.91
C ILE A 54 5.05 -15.07 -26.77
N ILE A 55 4.54 -15.49 -25.62
CA ILE A 55 4.30 -16.92 -25.35
C ILE A 55 2.90 -17.37 -25.82
N SER A 56 2.84 -18.47 -26.57
CA SER A 56 1.63 -19.28 -26.72
C SER A 56 1.36 -20.01 -25.41
N TRP A 57 0.29 -19.61 -24.69
CA TRP A 57 -0.01 -20.12 -23.35
C TRP A 57 -0.43 -21.60 -23.30
N ALA A 58 -0.57 -22.27 -24.45
CA ALA A 58 -0.87 -23.70 -24.52
C ALA A 58 0.26 -24.56 -23.92
N ASP A 59 1.52 -24.23 -24.27
CA ASP A 59 2.69 -25.05 -23.92
C ASP A 59 3.51 -24.48 -22.76
N ALA A 60 3.08 -23.35 -22.19
CA ALA A 60 3.77 -22.73 -21.06
C ALA A 60 3.78 -23.67 -19.84
N SER A 61 4.90 -23.72 -19.11
CA SER A 61 4.94 -24.39 -17.81
C SER A 61 4.17 -23.60 -16.74
N ALA A 62 3.68 -24.25 -15.69
CA ALA A 62 3.03 -23.53 -14.57
C ALA A 62 3.97 -22.52 -13.88
N ALA A 63 5.27 -22.83 -13.79
CA ALA A 63 6.28 -21.90 -13.28
C ALA A 63 6.41 -20.64 -14.15
N THR A 64 6.38 -20.80 -15.48
CA THR A 64 6.37 -19.66 -16.43
C THR A 64 5.12 -18.81 -16.27
N ARG A 65 3.94 -19.45 -16.13
CA ARG A 65 2.67 -18.73 -15.91
C ARG A 65 2.69 -17.93 -14.62
N LEU A 66 3.18 -18.51 -13.52
CA LEU A 66 3.33 -17.83 -12.24
C LEU A 66 4.26 -16.62 -12.33
N TYR A 67 5.45 -16.81 -12.89
CA TYR A 67 6.44 -15.74 -13.03
C TYR A 67 5.89 -14.56 -13.84
N CYS A 68 5.29 -14.85 -15.01
CA CYS A 68 4.75 -13.81 -15.86
C CYS A 68 3.51 -13.13 -15.25
N ALA A 69 2.67 -13.88 -14.53
CA ALA A 69 1.56 -13.29 -13.80
C ALA A 69 2.06 -12.34 -12.70
N GLN A 70 3.13 -12.71 -11.98
CA GLN A 70 3.71 -11.85 -10.96
C GLN A 70 4.26 -10.56 -11.56
N GLU A 71 4.96 -10.64 -12.69
CA GLU A 71 5.50 -9.47 -13.38
C GLU A 71 4.41 -8.52 -13.87
N LEU A 72 3.31 -9.04 -14.43
CA LEU A 72 2.14 -8.25 -14.77
C LEU A 72 1.52 -7.62 -13.51
N GLY A 73 1.32 -8.40 -12.46
CA GLY A 73 0.72 -7.91 -11.21
C GLY A 73 1.54 -6.82 -10.51
N ASN A 74 2.87 -6.86 -10.64
CA ASN A 74 3.78 -5.86 -10.08
C ASN A 74 3.61 -4.46 -10.70
N ARG A 75 3.02 -4.36 -11.90
CA ARG A 75 2.71 -3.07 -12.54
C ARG A 75 1.55 -2.34 -11.86
N GLN A 76 0.72 -3.07 -11.11
CA GLN A 76 -0.40 -2.54 -10.33
C GLN A 76 -1.40 -1.71 -11.15
N THR A 77 -1.58 -2.03 -12.43
CA THR A 77 -2.65 -1.46 -13.25
C THR A 77 -3.86 -2.40 -13.25
N PRO A 78 -5.10 -1.90 -13.37
CA PRO A 78 -6.28 -2.77 -13.41
C PRO A 78 -6.22 -3.82 -14.51
N GLU A 79 -5.74 -3.44 -15.70
CA GLU A 79 -5.61 -4.33 -16.84
C GLU A 79 -4.54 -5.41 -16.58
N ASP A 80 -3.33 -5.03 -16.15
CA ASP A 80 -2.26 -6.00 -15.90
C ASP A 80 -2.63 -6.97 -14.75
N LEU A 81 -3.34 -6.49 -13.71
CA LEU A 81 -3.84 -7.32 -12.62
C LEU A 81 -4.89 -8.32 -13.12
N HIS A 82 -5.81 -7.90 -13.99
CA HIS A 82 -6.80 -8.79 -14.58
C HIS A 82 -6.14 -9.87 -15.45
N GLN A 83 -5.19 -9.49 -16.31
CA GLN A 83 -4.43 -10.44 -17.13
C GLN A 83 -3.61 -11.41 -16.27
N SER A 84 -2.99 -10.91 -15.20
CA SER A 84 -2.28 -11.72 -14.21
C SER A 84 -3.20 -12.78 -13.59
N ILE A 85 -4.36 -12.38 -13.08
CA ILE A 85 -5.35 -13.30 -12.49
C ILE A 85 -5.84 -14.32 -13.51
N ARG A 86 -6.13 -13.91 -14.75
CA ARG A 86 -6.53 -14.82 -15.83
C ARG A 86 -5.46 -15.86 -16.10
N LEU A 87 -4.20 -15.45 -16.19
CA LEU A 87 -3.07 -16.35 -16.42
C LEU A 87 -2.92 -17.36 -15.28
N LEU A 88 -3.04 -16.92 -14.03
CA LEU A 88 -2.98 -17.81 -12.85
C LEU A 88 -4.12 -18.83 -12.83
N ASN A 89 -5.33 -18.44 -13.24
CA ASN A 89 -6.47 -19.35 -13.33
C ASN A 89 -6.31 -20.45 -14.38
N THR A 90 -5.35 -20.33 -15.32
CA THR A 90 -5.05 -21.39 -16.29
C THR A 90 -4.12 -22.48 -15.75
N ILE A 91 -3.59 -22.32 -14.53
CA ILE A 91 -2.80 -23.36 -13.87
C ILE A 91 -3.73 -24.50 -13.44
N ASP A 92 -3.39 -25.71 -13.85
CA ASP A 92 -4.14 -26.93 -13.55
C ASP A 92 -4.33 -27.10 -12.03
N ILE A 93 -5.46 -27.67 -11.63
CA ILE A 93 -5.79 -27.89 -10.21
C ILE A 93 -4.86 -28.93 -9.56
N GLU A 94 -4.33 -29.87 -10.34
CA GLU A 94 -3.41 -30.92 -9.86
C GLU A 94 -1.93 -30.49 -9.90
N ASP A 95 -1.64 -29.28 -10.42
CA ASP A 95 -0.26 -28.78 -10.49
C ASP A 95 0.28 -28.46 -9.08
N PRO A 96 1.50 -28.89 -8.69
CA PRO A 96 2.08 -28.59 -7.39
C PRO A 96 2.17 -27.09 -7.06
N LEU A 97 2.21 -26.23 -8.08
CA LEU A 97 2.29 -24.78 -7.93
C LEU A 97 0.92 -24.10 -7.83
N ARG A 98 -0.17 -24.86 -7.95
CA ARG A 98 -1.53 -24.34 -7.84
C ARG A 98 -1.80 -23.54 -6.56
N PRO A 99 -1.39 -23.97 -5.35
CA PRO A 99 -1.63 -23.22 -4.12
C PRO A 99 -0.97 -21.84 -4.11
N GLU A 100 0.19 -21.69 -4.77
CA GLU A 100 0.85 -20.39 -4.89
C GLU A 100 0.12 -19.49 -5.89
N GLY A 101 -0.41 -20.07 -6.97
CA GLY A 101 -1.29 -19.36 -7.90
C GLY A 101 -2.53 -18.79 -7.22
N ASP A 102 -3.20 -19.58 -6.38
CA ASP A 102 -4.40 -19.15 -5.65
C ASP A 102 -4.09 -18.01 -4.65
N ARG A 103 -2.91 -18.02 -4.00
CA ARG A 103 -2.45 -16.92 -3.14
C ARG A 103 -2.27 -15.62 -3.92
N LEU A 104 -1.64 -15.71 -5.09
CA LEU A 104 -1.44 -14.55 -5.97
C LEU A 104 -2.76 -14.02 -6.53
N ILE A 105 -3.70 -14.90 -6.89
CA ILE A 105 -5.05 -14.50 -7.32
C ILE A 105 -5.73 -13.67 -6.23
N GLU A 106 -5.72 -14.13 -4.98
CA GLU A 106 -6.31 -13.39 -3.86
C GLU A 106 -5.58 -12.07 -3.60
N HIS A 107 -4.24 -12.04 -3.68
CA HIS A 107 -3.45 -10.82 -3.53
C HIS A 107 -3.78 -9.78 -4.61
N PHE A 108 -3.73 -10.16 -5.88
CA PHE A 108 -4.02 -9.26 -7.00
C PHE A 108 -5.47 -8.81 -7.00
N SER A 109 -6.41 -9.68 -6.64
CA SER A 109 -7.83 -9.33 -6.51
C SER A 109 -8.07 -8.26 -5.45
N ARG A 110 -7.35 -8.31 -4.32
CA ARG A 110 -7.41 -7.26 -3.27
C ARG A 110 -6.86 -5.94 -3.78
N THR A 111 -5.77 -5.97 -4.54
CA THR A 111 -5.20 -4.78 -5.17
C THR A 111 -6.16 -4.18 -6.19
N THR A 112 -6.79 -5.00 -7.04
CA THR A 112 -7.84 -4.57 -7.98
C THR A 112 -8.99 -3.88 -7.26
N LEU A 113 -9.47 -4.44 -6.14
CA LEU A 113 -10.54 -3.80 -5.36
C LEU A 113 -10.11 -2.45 -4.74
N ARG A 114 -8.85 -2.32 -4.31
CA ARG A 114 -8.31 -1.05 -3.80
C ARG A 114 -8.26 0.03 -4.90
N LEU A 115 -7.84 -0.33 -6.11
CA LEU A 115 -7.83 0.59 -7.25
C LEU A 115 -9.25 1.03 -7.63
N ALA A 116 -10.21 0.12 -7.57
CA ALA A 116 -11.62 0.44 -7.77
C ALA A 116 -12.13 1.43 -6.70
N GLU A 117 -11.79 1.23 -5.42
CA GLU A 117 -12.16 2.17 -4.35
C GLU A 117 -11.52 3.55 -4.57
N LEU A 118 -10.26 3.63 -5.00
CA LEU A 118 -9.62 4.91 -5.33
C LEU A 118 -10.36 5.65 -6.46
N ALA A 119 -10.68 4.96 -7.56
CA ALA A 119 -11.45 5.53 -8.66
C ALA A 119 -12.83 6.02 -8.19
N TYR A 120 -13.49 5.29 -7.30
CA TYR A 120 -14.76 5.70 -6.70
C TYR A 120 -14.59 7.01 -5.93
N GLN A 121 -13.59 7.10 -5.05
CA GLN A 121 -13.30 8.29 -4.25
C GLN A 121 -12.93 9.52 -5.11
N GLU A 122 -12.29 9.30 -6.26
CA GLU A 122 -11.95 10.34 -7.25
C GLU A 122 -13.17 10.83 -8.05
N GLY A 123 -14.29 10.10 -8.01
CA GLY A 123 -15.54 10.48 -8.65
C GLY A 123 -15.87 9.72 -9.92
N ASP A 124 -15.10 8.68 -10.26
CA ASP A 124 -15.37 7.82 -11.41
C ASP A 124 -16.03 6.50 -10.96
N LEU A 125 -17.32 6.58 -10.61
CA LEU A 125 -18.10 5.42 -10.19
C LEU A 125 -18.14 4.32 -11.26
N ASN A 126 -18.26 4.69 -12.54
CA ASN A 126 -18.40 3.72 -13.62
C ASN A 126 -17.11 2.93 -13.81
N TYR A 127 -15.96 3.62 -13.80
CA TYR A 127 -14.65 2.98 -13.86
C TYR A 127 -14.38 2.11 -12.63
N ALA A 128 -14.72 2.59 -11.43
CA ALA A 128 -14.62 1.81 -10.20
C ALA A 128 -15.41 0.49 -10.26
N ILE A 129 -16.66 0.55 -10.73
CA ILE A 129 -17.50 -0.64 -10.89
C ILE A 129 -16.91 -1.58 -11.93
N ASN A 130 -16.42 -1.07 -13.06
CA ASN A 130 -15.81 -1.89 -14.11
C ASN A 130 -14.61 -2.68 -13.56
N ILE A 131 -13.69 -2.01 -12.85
CA ILE A 131 -12.52 -2.65 -12.23
C ILE A 131 -12.97 -3.73 -11.22
N ALA A 132 -13.89 -3.39 -10.32
CA ALA A 132 -14.35 -4.32 -9.28
C ALA A 132 -15.09 -5.54 -9.84
N GLN A 133 -15.72 -5.44 -11.02
CA GLN A 133 -16.38 -6.55 -11.70
C GLN A 133 -15.41 -7.58 -12.29
N GLN A 134 -14.16 -7.20 -12.54
CA GLN A 134 -13.12 -8.08 -13.10
C GLN A 134 -12.55 -9.07 -12.07
N ILE A 135 -12.90 -8.91 -10.79
CA ILE A 135 -12.50 -9.80 -9.70
C ILE A 135 -13.18 -11.17 -9.89
N PRO A 136 -12.41 -12.29 -9.90
CA PRO A 136 -12.93 -13.61 -10.23
C PRO A 136 -13.92 -14.12 -9.16
N PRO A 137 -14.94 -14.91 -9.53
CA PRO A 137 -15.79 -15.58 -8.56
C PRO A 137 -15.03 -16.67 -7.79
N GLY A 138 -15.53 -17.05 -6.62
CA GLY A 138 -14.99 -18.16 -5.83
C GLY A 138 -13.98 -17.77 -4.74
N ILE A 139 -13.45 -16.54 -4.75
CA ILE A 139 -12.58 -16.02 -3.69
C ILE A 139 -13.35 -15.11 -2.71
N TRP A 140 -12.78 -14.87 -1.53
CA TRP A 140 -13.41 -14.01 -0.52
C TRP A 140 -13.58 -12.57 -1.03
N THR A 141 -12.55 -12.04 -1.72
CA THR A 141 -12.53 -10.67 -2.24
C THR A 141 -13.69 -10.38 -3.21
N TYR A 142 -14.18 -11.38 -3.94
CA TYR A 142 -15.36 -11.25 -4.81
C TYR A 142 -16.62 -10.81 -4.04
N ARG A 143 -16.88 -11.43 -2.88
CA ARG A 143 -18.05 -11.11 -2.05
C ARG A 143 -17.96 -9.69 -1.48
N LEU A 144 -16.74 -9.26 -1.13
CA LEU A 144 -16.48 -7.89 -0.69
C LEU A 144 -16.70 -6.90 -1.84
N ALA A 145 -16.14 -7.16 -3.02
CA ALA A 145 -16.32 -6.32 -4.21
C ALA A 145 -17.81 -6.13 -4.57
N ARG A 146 -18.61 -7.20 -4.56
CA ARG A 146 -20.06 -7.11 -4.82
C ARG A 146 -20.82 -6.31 -3.76
N ARG A 147 -20.37 -6.35 -2.50
CA ARG A 147 -20.94 -5.52 -1.43
C ARG A 147 -20.59 -4.05 -1.64
N ASN A 148 -19.33 -3.75 -1.93
CA ASN A 148 -18.85 -2.40 -2.19
C ASN A 148 -19.57 -1.77 -3.38
N ILE A 149 -19.67 -2.47 -4.52
CA ILE A 149 -20.40 -1.97 -5.70
C ILE A 149 -21.83 -1.52 -5.34
N ARG A 150 -22.58 -2.33 -4.57
CA ARG A 150 -23.94 -1.96 -4.14
C ARG A 150 -23.95 -0.73 -3.25
N GLN A 151 -23.01 -0.64 -2.31
CA GLN A 151 -22.90 0.50 -1.41
C GLN A 151 -22.50 1.77 -2.18
N TRP A 152 -21.50 1.69 -3.07
CA TRP A 152 -21.06 2.79 -3.93
C TRP A 152 -22.21 3.34 -4.76
N GLN A 153 -22.96 2.48 -5.45
CA GLN A 153 -24.12 2.88 -6.25
C GLN A 153 -25.20 3.58 -5.40
N THR A 154 -25.48 3.06 -4.20
CA THR A 154 -26.49 3.62 -3.31
C THR A 154 -26.07 4.99 -2.78
N THR A 155 -24.83 5.10 -2.29
CA THR A 155 -24.28 6.36 -1.76
C THR A 155 -24.19 7.42 -2.87
N TRP A 156 -23.75 7.03 -4.07
CA TRP A 156 -23.65 7.93 -5.21
C TRP A 156 -25.02 8.47 -5.64
N ALA A 157 -26.01 7.60 -5.83
CA ALA A 157 -27.36 8.02 -6.20
C ALA A 157 -27.98 8.94 -5.14
N LYS A 158 -27.72 8.70 -3.85
CA LYS A 158 -28.14 9.59 -2.77
C LYS A 158 -27.45 10.96 -2.88
N ALA A 159 -26.13 10.98 -3.03
CA ALA A 159 -25.33 12.21 -3.11
C ALA A 159 -25.75 13.08 -4.31
N GLU A 160 -25.91 12.46 -5.48
CA GLU A 160 -26.36 13.10 -6.71
C GLU A 160 -27.75 13.71 -6.54
N SER A 161 -28.70 12.95 -5.96
CA SER A 161 -30.03 13.47 -5.66
C SER A 161 -30.01 14.68 -4.71
N LEU A 162 -29.16 14.67 -3.68
CA LEU A 162 -29.00 15.80 -2.76
C LEU A 162 -28.45 17.03 -3.47
N TYR A 163 -27.43 16.83 -4.31
CA TYR A 163 -26.79 17.90 -5.07
C TYR A 163 -27.76 18.56 -6.06
N GLU A 164 -28.45 17.76 -6.89
CA GLU A 164 -29.45 18.26 -7.83
C GLU A 164 -30.59 19.03 -7.14
N LYS A 165 -31.06 18.52 -5.99
CA LYS A 165 -32.07 19.22 -5.21
C LYS A 165 -31.53 20.55 -4.70
N ALA A 166 -30.28 20.59 -4.25
CA ALA A 166 -29.68 21.81 -3.75
C ALA A 166 -29.57 22.88 -4.85
N GLU A 167 -29.12 22.52 -6.05
CA GLU A 167 -29.07 23.46 -7.19
C GLU A 167 -30.44 24.01 -7.56
N LYS A 168 -31.46 23.14 -7.67
CA LYS A 168 -32.85 23.58 -7.93
C LYS A 168 -33.37 24.53 -6.84
N GLN A 169 -32.90 24.39 -5.60
CA GLN A 169 -33.29 25.27 -4.49
C GLN A 169 -32.52 26.61 -4.50
N ILE A 170 -31.32 26.65 -5.08
CA ILE A 170 -30.60 27.90 -5.35
C ILE A 170 -31.41 28.76 -6.34
N GLU A 171 -31.91 28.18 -7.44
CA GLU A 171 -32.76 28.89 -8.41
C GLU A 171 -34.02 29.47 -7.77
N LYS A 172 -34.63 28.70 -6.86
CA LYS A 172 -35.84 29.09 -6.11
C LYS A 172 -35.55 30.05 -4.95
N ARG A 173 -34.29 30.45 -4.73
CA ARG A 173 -33.84 31.31 -3.63
C ARG A 173 -34.17 30.76 -2.23
N GLN A 174 -34.25 29.43 -2.09
CA GLN A 174 -34.54 28.75 -0.83
C GLN A 174 -33.25 28.40 -0.06
N TRP A 175 -32.51 29.41 0.38
CA TRP A 175 -31.16 29.30 0.94
C TRP A 175 -31.03 28.30 2.10
N TYR A 176 -31.99 28.32 3.04
CA TYR A 176 -31.98 27.40 4.18
C TYR A 176 -32.11 25.92 3.76
N SER A 177 -32.91 25.65 2.73
CA SER A 177 -33.06 24.30 2.19
C SER A 177 -31.76 23.82 1.54
N VAL A 178 -31.05 24.70 0.82
CA VAL A 178 -29.75 24.39 0.19
C VAL A 178 -28.73 23.99 1.25
N LEU A 179 -28.61 24.77 2.34
CA LEU A 179 -27.67 24.48 3.43
C LEU A 179 -27.96 23.16 4.15
N THR A 180 -29.24 22.77 4.24
CA THR A 180 -29.63 21.49 4.85
C THR A 180 -29.23 20.31 3.96
N LEU A 181 -29.50 20.41 2.65
CA LEU A 181 -29.09 19.40 1.68
C LEU A 181 -27.55 19.29 1.59
N ALA A 182 -26.84 20.42 1.66
CA ALA A 182 -25.38 20.46 1.62
C ALA A 182 -24.73 19.79 2.86
N ARG A 183 -25.31 19.95 4.06
CA ARG A 183 -24.85 19.24 5.26
C ARG A 183 -25.08 17.73 5.16
N GLU A 184 -26.22 17.31 4.61
CA GLU A 184 -26.48 15.90 4.38
C GLU A 184 -25.51 15.31 3.36
N LEU A 185 -25.13 16.06 2.31
CA LEU A 185 -24.12 15.66 1.34
C LEU A 185 -22.75 15.41 2.00
N LEU A 186 -22.30 16.32 2.87
CA LEU A 186 -21.02 16.19 3.57
C LEU A 186 -20.98 14.98 4.52
N SER A 187 -22.14 14.54 5.03
CA SER A 187 -22.24 13.38 5.92
C SER A 187 -21.97 12.03 5.24
N LEU A 188 -21.85 12.00 3.90
CA LEU A 188 -21.64 10.77 3.14
C LEU A 188 -20.17 10.31 3.09
N ASP A 189 -19.24 11.07 3.70
CA ASP A 189 -17.82 10.74 3.86
C ASP A 189 -17.17 10.23 2.54
N HIS A 190 -17.15 11.11 1.53
CA HIS A 190 -16.68 10.77 0.19
C HIS A 190 -15.92 11.94 -0.46
N ARG A 191 -14.68 11.71 -0.87
CA ARG A 191 -13.74 12.74 -1.30
C ARG A 191 -14.24 13.59 -2.48
N TYR A 192 -14.74 12.96 -3.56
CA TYR A 192 -15.32 13.71 -4.70
C TYR A 192 -16.47 14.64 -4.28
N TRP A 193 -17.35 14.19 -3.38
CA TRP A 193 -18.52 14.97 -2.96
C TRP A 193 -18.15 16.12 -2.02
N GLU A 194 -17.03 16.06 -1.31
CA GLU A 194 -16.47 17.23 -0.60
C GLU A 194 -16.08 18.36 -1.55
N VAL A 195 -15.48 18.02 -2.69
CA VAL A 195 -15.15 19.00 -3.73
C VAL A 195 -16.42 19.61 -4.32
N LYS A 196 -17.42 18.77 -4.63
CA LYS A 196 -18.73 19.24 -5.11
C LYS A 196 -19.46 20.09 -4.08
N TYR A 197 -19.37 19.77 -2.79
CA TYR A 197 -19.90 20.61 -1.71
C TYR A 197 -19.28 22.02 -1.74
N ALA A 198 -17.96 22.13 -1.87
CA ALA A 198 -17.30 23.44 -1.96
C ALA A 198 -17.76 24.26 -3.18
N GLU A 199 -17.99 23.59 -4.32
CA GLU A 199 -18.57 24.20 -5.52
C GLU A 199 -20.01 24.70 -5.28
N LEU A 200 -20.86 23.87 -4.66
CA LEU A 200 -22.25 24.21 -4.34
C LEU A 200 -22.33 25.44 -3.43
N MET A 201 -21.46 25.54 -2.41
CA MET A 201 -21.40 26.70 -1.52
C MET A 201 -20.96 27.97 -2.25
N ARG A 202 -20.04 27.86 -3.21
CA ARG A 202 -19.61 28.99 -4.04
C ARG A 202 -20.74 29.47 -4.97
N SER A 203 -21.51 28.54 -5.54
CA SER A 203 -22.71 28.83 -6.35
C SER A 203 -23.82 29.49 -5.53
N LEU A 204 -24.06 29.00 -4.30
CA LEU A 204 -25.00 29.62 -3.37
C LEU A 204 -24.62 31.07 -3.05
N GLN A 205 -23.34 31.34 -2.80
CA GLN A 205 -22.84 32.69 -2.51
C GLN A 205 -23.05 33.64 -3.69
N SER A 206 -22.65 33.24 -4.90
CA SER A 206 -22.80 34.09 -6.09
C SER A 206 -24.27 34.37 -6.43
N ALA A 207 -25.14 33.38 -6.24
CA ALA A 207 -26.59 33.54 -6.41
C ALA A 207 -27.19 34.53 -5.38
N LYS A 208 -26.72 34.49 -4.13
CA LYS A 208 -27.13 35.42 -3.08
C LYS A 208 -26.67 36.85 -3.38
N GLU A 209 -25.41 37.06 -3.71
CA GLU A 209 -24.85 38.37 -4.06
C GLU A 209 -25.56 38.99 -5.27
N SER A 210 -25.83 38.19 -6.29
CA SER A 210 -26.58 38.62 -7.48
C SER A 210 -28.02 39.02 -7.15
N SER A 211 -28.63 38.41 -6.13
CA SER A 211 -29.97 38.79 -5.66
C SER A 211 -29.98 40.09 -4.84
N GLU A 212 -28.84 40.45 -4.24
CA GLU A 212 -28.67 41.67 -3.41
C GLU A 212 -28.14 42.87 -4.24
N GLY A 213 -27.40 42.62 -5.33
CA GLY A 213 -26.78 43.63 -6.21
C GLY A 213 -27.72 44.46 -7.09
N GLN A 214 -29.04 44.37 -6.90
CA GLN A 214 -30.05 45.14 -7.65
C GLN A 214 -30.71 46.22 -6.80
N VAL A 215 -29.96 46.83 -5.87
CA VAL A 215 -30.36 48.05 -5.16
C VAL A 215 -29.47 49.19 -5.65
N THR A 216 -30.01 50.06 -6.51
CA THR A 216 -29.38 51.33 -6.92
C THR A 216 -29.00 52.17 -5.69
N PRO A 217 -27.85 52.86 -5.68
CA PRO A 217 -27.45 53.70 -4.56
C PRO A 217 -28.22 55.02 -4.60
N THR A 218 -29.49 55.01 -4.22
CA THR A 218 -30.21 56.25 -3.93
C THR A 218 -29.84 56.69 -2.52
N ARG A 219 -29.11 57.78 -2.43
CA ARG A 219 -28.94 58.59 -1.21
C ARG A 219 -30.33 59.01 -0.73
N VAL A 220 -30.93 58.25 0.18
CA VAL A 220 -32.15 58.64 0.88
C VAL A 220 -31.78 58.88 2.34
N ALA A 221 -32.11 60.10 2.78
CA ALA A 221 -32.10 60.54 4.16
C ALA A 221 -32.78 59.52 5.08
N LYS A 222 -32.35 59.50 6.35
CA LYS A 222 -32.94 58.70 7.44
C LYS A 222 -34.47 58.65 7.35
N PRO A 223 -35.10 57.47 7.16
CA PRO A 223 -36.48 57.25 7.51
C PRO A 223 -36.60 56.64 8.91
N LYS A 224 -37.69 57.04 9.55
CA LYS A 224 -38.26 56.62 10.83
C LYS A 224 -38.41 55.08 10.92
N PRO A 225 -38.26 54.45 12.11
CA PRO A 225 -38.19 52.99 12.21
C PRO A 225 -39.61 52.41 12.27
N GLU A 226 -40.06 51.80 11.17
CA GLU A 226 -41.21 50.90 11.17
C GLU A 226 -41.12 50.04 9.92
N GLY A 227 -40.63 48.80 10.06
CA GLY A 227 -40.54 47.86 8.95
C GLY A 227 -39.73 46.61 9.25
N LEU A 228 -40.16 45.51 8.59
CA LEU A 228 -39.67 44.12 8.49
C LEU A 228 -38.18 43.83 8.77
N ASN A 229 -37.30 44.83 8.65
CA ASN A 229 -35.88 44.76 8.99
C ASN A 229 -35.64 44.55 10.51
N GLU A 230 -36.52 45.08 11.37
CA GLU A 230 -36.49 44.81 12.82
C GLU A 230 -36.86 43.35 13.12
N SER A 231 -37.84 42.80 12.38
CA SER A 231 -38.28 41.40 12.51
C SER A 231 -37.22 40.41 12.02
N ILE A 232 -36.45 40.76 10.96
CA ILE A 232 -35.33 39.95 10.47
C ILE A 232 -34.15 39.99 11.46
N ARG A 233 -33.88 41.14 12.09
CA ARG A 233 -32.91 41.25 13.18
C ARG A 233 -33.31 40.41 14.39
N GLN A 234 -34.58 40.44 14.79
CA GLN A 234 -35.11 39.64 15.90
C GLN A 234 -35.02 38.12 15.64
N LEU A 235 -35.08 37.68 14.38
CA LEU A 235 -34.93 36.25 14.01
C LEU A 235 -33.45 35.79 13.92
N GLN A 236 -32.50 36.72 13.76
CA GLN A 236 -31.05 36.44 13.72
C GLN A 236 -30.35 36.57 15.09
N TYR A 237 -30.99 37.23 16.06
CA TYR A 237 -30.43 37.53 17.38
C TYR A 237 -30.01 36.31 18.24
N PRO A 238 -30.77 35.19 18.30
CA PRO A 238 -30.40 34.09 19.19
C PRO A 238 -29.12 33.37 18.75
N HIS A 239 -28.94 33.12 17.46
CA HIS A 239 -27.79 32.36 16.95
C HIS A 239 -26.50 33.19 16.89
N ILE A 240 -26.58 34.50 16.63
CA ILE A 240 -25.40 35.38 16.65
C ILE A 240 -24.91 35.59 18.09
N ALA A 241 -25.83 35.80 19.06
CA ALA A 241 -25.47 35.93 20.47
C ALA A 241 -24.90 34.62 21.04
N GLN A 242 -25.48 33.47 20.67
CA GLN A 242 -24.94 32.14 21.02
C GLN A 242 -23.57 31.92 20.38
N SER A 243 -23.41 32.20 19.09
CA SER A 243 -22.13 32.08 18.39
C SER A 243 -21.06 32.98 19.01
N GLN A 244 -21.42 34.17 19.48
CA GLN A 244 -20.51 35.05 20.21
C GLN A 244 -20.10 34.43 21.55
N ALA A 245 -21.04 33.89 22.32
CA ALA A 245 -20.75 33.23 23.60
C ALA A 245 -19.85 32.01 23.42
N HIS A 246 -20.14 31.16 22.42
CA HIS A 246 -19.31 30.02 22.04
C HIS A 246 -17.90 30.45 21.63
N PHE A 247 -17.77 31.50 20.81
CA PHE A 247 -16.48 32.02 20.40
C PHE A 247 -15.64 32.55 21.58
N GLN A 248 -16.24 33.31 22.50
CA GLN A 248 -15.53 33.83 23.67
C GLN A 248 -15.12 32.71 24.63
N LYS A 249 -15.97 31.69 24.80
CA LYS A 249 -15.67 30.51 25.61
C LYS A 249 -14.56 29.66 24.97
N ALA A 250 -14.57 29.50 23.65
CA ALA A 250 -13.48 28.86 22.93
C ALA A 250 -12.16 29.63 23.16
N LYS A 251 -12.17 30.96 23.00
CA LYS A 251 -10.97 31.78 23.24
C LYS A 251 -10.41 31.66 24.66
N SER A 252 -11.26 31.59 25.69
CA SER A 252 -10.78 31.45 27.07
C SER A 252 -10.21 30.05 27.35
N LEU A 253 -10.85 29.00 26.82
CA LEU A 253 -10.35 27.64 26.92
C LEU A 253 -9.04 27.44 26.14
N ALA A 254 -8.87 28.13 25.01
CA ALA A 254 -7.65 28.12 24.20
C ALA A 254 -6.41 28.72 24.90
N GLN A 255 -6.59 29.46 26.00
CA GLN A 255 -5.48 30.02 26.78
C GLN A 255 -4.85 29.01 27.74
N SER A 256 -5.51 27.86 27.96
CA SER A 256 -5.03 26.82 28.87
C SER A 256 -3.98 25.93 28.20
N SER A 257 -2.97 25.49 28.94
CA SER A 257 -2.03 24.45 28.49
C SER A 257 -2.52 23.02 28.75
N ASP A 258 -3.72 22.86 29.32
CA ASP A 258 -4.34 21.54 29.55
C ASP A 258 -4.97 21.00 28.24
N PRO A 259 -4.57 19.80 27.76
CA PRO A 259 -5.16 19.18 26.57
C PRO A 259 -6.68 19.05 26.64
N THR A 260 -7.26 18.84 27.82
CA THR A 260 -8.72 18.71 27.99
C THR A 260 -9.41 20.04 27.73
N ALA A 261 -8.90 21.13 28.31
CA ALA A 261 -9.37 22.48 28.05
C ALA A 261 -9.24 22.87 26.57
N LEU A 262 -8.12 22.52 25.91
CA LEU A 262 -7.90 22.79 24.49
C LEU A 262 -8.86 22.01 23.57
N ARG A 263 -9.16 20.73 23.88
CA ARG A 263 -10.20 19.98 23.15
C ARG A 263 -11.59 20.59 23.33
N ASN A 264 -11.91 21.04 24.55
CA ASN A 264 -13.14 21.75 24.82
C ASN A 264 -13.20 23.09 24.08
N SER A 265 -12.07 23.79 23.90
CA SER A 265 -11.99 24.99 23.06
C SER A 265 -12.39 24.71 21.61
N ILE A 266 -11.88 23.62 21.02
CA ILE A 266 -12.23 23.23 19.65
C ILE A 266 -13.73 22.93 19.55
N ALA A 267 -14.27 22.15 20.50
CA ALA A 267 -15.70 21.83 20.53
C ALA A 267 -16.57 23.09 20.62
N GLU A 268 -16.18 24.07 21.45
CA GLU A 268 -16.87 25.36 21.56
C GLU A 268 -16.76 26.20 20.28
N ALA A 269 -15.60 26.23 19.63
CA ALA A 269 -15.39 26.96 18.37
C ALA A 269 -16.19 26.37 17.19
N GLN A 270 -16.47 25.07 17.21
CA GLN A 270 -17.30 24.41 16.18
C GLN A 270 -18.76 24.86 16.21
N PHE A 271 -19.25 25.41 17.33
CA PHE A 271 -20.58 26.02 17.43
C PHE A 271 -20.65 27.45 16.87
N VAL A 272 -19.52 27.99 16.38
CA VAL A 272 -19.48 29.24 15.62
C VAL A 272 -19.77 28.94 14.16
N PHE A 273 -21.02 29.14 13.75
CA PHE A 273 -21.49 28.76 12.42
C PHE A 273 -21.06 29.77 11.34
N TYR A 274 -20.99 29.26 10.10
CA TYR A 274 -20.74 30.07 8.90
C TYR A 274 -21.79 31.20 8.76
N GLY A 275 -21.33 32.41 8.43
CA GLY A 275 -22.17 33.61 8.33
C GLY A 275 -22.32 34.41 9.63
N THR A 276 -21.64 33.99 10.72
CA THR A 276 -21.52 34.79 11.96
C THR A 276 -20.24 35.65 11.93
N PRO A 277 -20.20 36.79 12.65
CA PRO A 277 -19.07 37.73 12.58
C PRO A 277 -17.68 37.13 12.89
N HIS A 278 -17.63 36.05 13.67
CA HIS A 278 -16.38 35.45 14.15
C HIS A 278 -16.09 34.06 13.55
N TYR A 279 -16.80 33.66 12.50
CA TYR A 279 -16.60 32.36 11.88
C TYR A 279 -15.14 32.12 11.44
N GLU A 280 -14.57 33.05 10.68
CA GLU A 280 -13.19 32.95 10.18
C GLU A 280 -12.18 32.87 11.33
N GLU A 281 -12.40 33.68 12.36
CA GLU A 281 -11.57 33.68 13.56
C GLU A 281 -11.68 32.36 14.34
N ALA A 282 -12.87 31.76 14.39
CA ALA A 282 -13.11 30.48 15.04
C ALA A 282 -12.46 29.31 14.28
N GLN A 283 -12.50 29.30 12.94
CA GLN A 283 -11.81 28.29 12.13
C GLN A 283 -10.28 28.40 12.28
N SER A 284 -9.75 29.62 12.29
CA SER A 284 -8.33 29.86 12.58
C SER A 284 -7.95 29.37 13.98
N LEU A 285 -8.80 29.61 14.99
CA LEU A 285 -8.61 29.13 16.36
C LEU A 285 -8.60 27.59 16.40
N ILE A 286 -9.55 26.92 15.74
CA ILE A 286 -9.62 25.45 15.67
C ILE A 286 -8.29 24.88 15.13
N SER A 287 -7.84 25.36 13.98
CA SER A 287 -6.59 24.87 13.37
C SER A 287 -5.35 25.11 14.24
N THR A 288 -5.33 26.19 15.02
CA THR A 288 -4.21 26.54 15.89
C THR A 288 -4.22 25.68 17.14
N VAL A 289 -5.37 25.57 17.80
CA VAL A 289 -5.54 24.77 19.03
C VAL A 289 -5.35 23.28 18.74
N GLN A 290 -5.82 22.79 17.59
CA GLN A 290 -5.62 21.39 17.19
C GLN A 290 -4.14 21.05 17.07
N ARG A 291 -3.34 21.90 16.44
CA ARG A 291 -1.87 21.74 16.38
C ARG A 291 -1.22 21.76 17.77
N GLN A 292 -1.72 22.59 18.70
CA GLN A 292 -1.22 22.62 20.07
C GLN A 292 -1.55 21.34 20.84
N VAL A 293 -2.77 20.82 20.71
CA VAL A 293 -3.20 19.55 21.31
C VAL A 293 -2.32 18.41 20.82
N GLU A 294 -2.15 18.29 19.50
CA GLU A 294 -1.29 17.27 18.89
C GLU A 294 0.15 17.39 19.40
N THR A 295 0.67 18.61 19.52
CA THR A 295 2.01 18.85 20.05
C THR A 295 2.12 18.41 21.52
N LEU A 296 1.16 18.79 22.37
CA LEU A 296 1.16 18.44 23.79
C LEU A 296 0.99 16.94 24.03
N GLU A 297 0.23 16.24 23.19
CA GLU A 297 0.02 14.80 23.30
C GLU A 297 1.23 14.00 22.78
N ASN A 298 1.86 14.47 21.70
CA ASN A 298 2.97 13.77 21.08
C ASN A 298 4.33 14.16 21.67
N ARG A 299 4.45 15.31 22.35
CA ARG A 299 5.72 15.75 22.96
C ARG A 299 6.23 14.76 24.02
N PRO A 300 5.42 14.27 24.98
CA PRO A 300 5.88 13.26 25.93
C PRO A 300 6.30 11.94 25.26
N ARG A 301 5.71 11.59 24.11
CA ARG A 301 6.12 10.42 23.32
C ARG A 301 7.52 10.62 22.75
N LEU A 302 7.76 11.78 22.14
CA LEU A 302 9.07 12.13 21.60
C LEU A 302 10.14 12.25 22.70
N ASP A 303 9.79 12.78 23.87
CA ASP A 303 10.69 12.87 25.02
C ASP A 303 11.03 11.47 25.57
N ARG A 304 10.04 10.57 25.68
CA ARG A 304 10.29 9.15 26.06
C ARG A 304 11.19 8.45 25.05
N ALA A 305 10.91 8.60 23.76
CA ALA A 305 11.75 8.07 22.69
C ALA A 305 13.20 8.57 22.82
N THR A 306 13.37 9.87 23.06
CA THR A 306 14.69 10.48 23.26
C THR A 306 15.41 9.94 24.50
N ASN A 307 14.69 9.75 25.61
CA ASN A 307 15.25 9.17 26.83
C ASN A 307 15.65 7.70 26.64
N LEU A 308 14.87 6.92 25.88
CA LEU A 308 15.25 5.56 25.50
C LEU A 308 16.56 5.58 24.70
N ALA A 309 16.64 6.42 23.67
CA ALA A 309 17.84 6.51 22.83
C ALA A 309 19.10 6.95 23.58
N SER A 310 18.96 7.78 24.64
CA SER A 310 20.11 8.26 25.42
C SER A 310 20.95 7.18 26.10
N LYS A 311 20.43 5.95 26.22
CA LYS A 311 21.18 4.80 26.75
C LYS A 311 22.24 4.28 25.79
N GLY A 312 22.08 4.51 24.48
CA GLY A 312 23.07 4.22 23.45
C GLY A 312 23.26 2.76 23.06
N ASP A 313 22.60 1.81 23.73
CA ASP A 313 22.60 0.40 23.34
C ASP A 313 21.58 0.11 22.22
N LEU A 314 21.81 -1.00 21.49
CA LEU A 314 21.01 -1.35 20.31
C LEU A 314 19.54 -1.61 20.64
N GLU A 315 19.24 -2.19 21.81
CA GLU A 315 17.88 -2.47 22.25
C GLU A 315 17.13 -1.16 22.55
N SER A 316 17.78 -0.25 23.27
CA SER A 316 17.21 1.05 23.63
C SER A 316 17.05 2.00 22.43
N LEU A 317 17.96 1.96 21.45
CA LEU A 317 17.82 2.70 20.19
C LEU A 317 16.65 2.18 19.34
N GLN A 318 16.45 0.86 19.29
CA GLN A 318 15.30 0.28 18.60
C GLN A 318 13.98 0.65 19.29
N ALA A 319 13.93 0.55 20.62
CA ALA A 319 12.76 0.96 21.40
C ALA A 319 12.44 2.46 21.23
N ALA A 320 13.45 3.31 21.10
CA ALA A 320 13.28 4.73 20.82
C ALA A 320 12.66 4.98 19.44
N ILE A 321 13.10 4.25 18.41
CA ILE A 321 12.55 4.32 17.05
C ILE A 321 11.08 3.89 17.05
N ASP A 322 10.75 2.80 17.75
CA ASP A 322 9.38 2.28 17.83
C ASP A 322 8.44 3.26 18.55
N GLU A 323 8.91 3.92 19.62
CA GLU A 323 8.15 4.95 20.34
C GLU A 323 7.95 6.22 19.48
N ALA A 324 8.98 6.66 18.73
CA ALA A 324 8.88 7.82 17.85
C ALA A 324 8.00 7.56 16.61
N HIS A 325 7.94 6.32 16.11
CA HIS A 325 7.05 5.93 15.01
C HIS A 325 5.56 6.07 15.34
N GLN A 326 5.19 6.14 16.62
CA GLN A 326 3.82 6.42 17.03
C GLN A 326 3.39 7.86 16.72
N ILE A 327 4.33 8.76 16.40
CA ILE A 327 4.06 10.12 15.95
C ILE A 327 3.81 10.08 14.44
N THR A 328 2.54 10.14 14.04
CA THR A 328 2.12 10.00 12.64
C THR A 328 2.39 11.27 11.83
N TRP A 329 2.46 11.12 10.49
CA TRP A 329 2.75 12.18 9.51
C TRP A 329 1.83 13.41 9.53
N GLY A 330 0.65 13.31 10.15
CA GLY A 330 -0.26 14.45 10.36
C GLY A 330 0.07 15.32 11.58
N SER A 331 1.00 14.91 12.44
CA SER A 331 1.34 15.67 13.66
C SER A 331 2.33 16.80 13.38
N ALA A 332 2.16 17.93 14.06
CA ALA A 332 3.13 19.02 14.09
C ALA A 332 4.56 18.61 14.54
N LEU A 333 4.73 17.47 15.24
CA LEU A 333 6.04 16.96 15.68
C LEU A 333 6.63 15.88 14.76
N TYR A 334 5.95 15.55 13.66
CA TYR A 334 6.38 14.45 12.78
C TYR A 334 7.78 14.67 12.19
N GLU A 335 8.07 15.88 11.71
CA GLU A 335 9.37 16.19 11.11
C GLU A 335 10.51 15.99 12.13
N GLN A 336 10.34 16.52 13.34
CA GLN A 336 11.28 16.33 14.44
C GLN A 336 11.43 14.84 14.83
N ALA A 337 10.33 14.08 14.85
CA ALA A 337 10.37 12.65 15.14
C ALA A 337 11.17 11.88 14.06
N ASN A 338 10.95 12.20 12.79
CA ASN A 338 11.64 11.55 11.67
C ASN A 338 13.14 11.86 11.64
N GLU A 339 13.53 13.09 11.95
CA GLU A 339 14.94 13.47 12.08
C GLU A 339 15.64 12.63 13.17
N ARG A 340 15.00 12.46 14.33
CA ARG A 340 15.53 11.63 15.41
C ARG A 340 15.62 10.15 15.04
N ILE A 341 14.60 9.62 14.36
CA ILE A 341 14.62 8.24 13.86
C ILE A 341 15.79 8.03 12.89
N LYS A 342 16.06 9.01 12.00
CA LYS A 342 17.18 8.94 11.07
C LYS A 342 18.53 8.90 11.81
N GLU A 343 18.69 9.73 12.83
CA GLU A 343 19.88 9.77 13.70
C GLU A 343 20.09 8.41 14.41
N TRP A 344 19.07 7.85 15.04
CA TRP A 344 19.20 6.59 15.78
C TRP A 344 19.45 5.39 14.87
N ARG A 345 18.87 5.37 13.67
CA ARG A 345 19.17 4.34 12.66
C ARG A 345 20.64 4.37 12.24
N HIS A 346 21.22 5.57 12.13
CA HIS A 346 22.65 5.72 11.85
C HIS A 346 23.49 5.14 12.99
N GLN A 347 23.14 5.46 14.24
CA GLN A 347 23.85 4.92 15.42
C GLN A 347 23.77 3.39 15.51
N ILE A 348 22.62 2.79 15.20
CA ILE A 348 22.48 1.32 15.13
C ILE A 348 23.39 0.73 14.05
N TYR A 349 23.45 1.36 12.87
CA TYR A 349 24.32 0.91 11.79
C TYR A 349 25.80 0.95 12.19
N GLU A 350 26.26 2.07 12.78
CA GLU A 350 27.64 2.21 13.24
C GLU A 350 28.00 1.22 14.34
N ALA A 351 27.13 1.03 15.34
CA ALA A 351 27.32 0.04 16.39
C ALA A 351 27.42 -1.40 15.83
N GLY A 352 26.59 -1.72 14.81
CA GLY A 352 26.65 -3.00 14.12
C GLY A 352 27.92 -3.22 13.31
N VAL A 353 28.48 -2.16 12.71
CA VAL A 353 29.77 -2.18 12.02
C VAL A 353 30.90 -2.41 13.03
N GLN A 354 30.93 -1.66 14.14
CA GLN A 354 31.93 -1.81 15.19
C GLN A 354 31.96 -3.23 15.77
N ALA A 355 30.80 -3.78 16.14
CA ALA A 355 30.70 -5.14 16.67
C ALA A 355 31.16 -6.21 15.66
N ARG A 356 30.98 -5.95 14.36
CA ARG A 356 31.48 -6.83 13.29
C ARG A 356 33.00 -6.72 13.16
N THR A 357 33.55 -5.52 13.22
CA THR A 357 35.01 -5.29 13.16
C THR A 357 35.72 -5.90 14.36
N GLU A 358 35.19 -5.73 15.59
CA GLU A 358 35.75 -6.36 16.80
C GLU A 358 35.74 -7.90 16.71
N ARG A 359 34.69 -8.48 16.12
CA ARG A 359 34.61 -9.93 15.90
C ARG A 359 35.64 -10.42 14.88
N LEU A 360 35.96 -9.60 13.87
CA LEU A 360 37.01 -9.90 12.90
C LEU A 360 38.40 -9.82 13.56
N ASP A 361 38.66 -8.79 14.37
CA ASP A 361 39.91 -8.64 15.13
C ASP A 361 40.12 -9.79 16.14
N GLN A 362 39.06 -10.26 16.79
CA GLN A 362 39.12 -11.44 17.68
C GLN A 362 39.35 -12.75 16.93
N SER A 363 38.93 -12.84 15.66
CA SER A 363 39.15 -14.04 14.82
C SER A 363 40.56 -14.11 14.23
N GLU A 364 41.28 -12.99 14.19
CA GLU A 364 42.67 -12.92 13.73
C GLU A 364 43.67 -13.30 14.84
N PHE A 365 43.23 -13.32 16.10
CA PHE A 365 44.00 -13.81 17.25
C PHE A 365 43.91 -15.35 17.39
N VAL A 366 44.41 -16.07 16.39
CA VAL A 366 44.74 -17.50 16.57
C VAL A 366 46.03 -17.55 17.39
N PRO A 367 46.03 -18.06 18.65
CA PRO A 367 47.30 -18.30 19.31
C PRO A 367 48.08 -19.29 18.46
N GLU A 368 49.29 -18.89 18.06
CA GLU A 368 50.27 -19.70 17.33
C GLU A 368 50.79 -20.83 18.24
N VAL A 369 49.89 -21.73 18.62
CA VAL A 369 50.23 -22.99 19.27
C VAL A 369 49.64 -24.07 18.39
N ILE A 370 50.45 -24.51 17.43
CA ILE A 370 50.21 -25.74 16.68
C ILE A 370 50.23 -26.88 17.72
N PRO A 371 49.13 -27.64 17.93
CA PRO A 371 49.23 -28.86 18.69
C PRO A 371 50.08 -29.84 17.87
N GLU A 372 51.28 -30.16 18.36
CA GLU A 372 52.01 -31.33 17.88
C GLU A 372 51.13 -32.57 18.11
N ALA A 373 50.79 -33.23 17.00
CA ALA A 373 50.03 -34.48 16.89
C ALA A 373 48.49 -34.37 16.84
N ILE A 374 47.95 -34.59 15.64
CA ILE A 374 46.59 -35.06 15.42
C ILE A 374 46.55 -36.56 15.79
N PRO A 375 45.79 -37.01 16.81
CA PRO A 375 45.63 -38.43 17.04
C PRO A 375 44.82 -39.05 15.89
N GLN A 376 45.45 -40.01 15.18
CA GLN A 376 44.78 -40.80 14.16
C GLN A 376 43.80 -41.78 14.83
N ILE A 377 42.55 -41.37 15.02
CA ILE A 377 41.46 -42.28 15.32
C ILE A 377 40.37 -42.06 14.28
N VAL A 378 40.45 -42.84 13.21
CA VAL A 378 39.33 -43.05 12.28
C VAL A 378 38.40 -44.08 12.93
N PRO A 379 37.13 -43.76 13.23
CA PRO A 379 36.21 -44.76 13.75
C PRO A 379 35.91 -45.80 12.66
N LYS A 380 36.38 -47.02 12.88
CA LYS A 380 36.12 -48.18 12.04
C LYS A 380 34.77 -48.77 12.46
N VAL A 381 33.67 -48.20 11.95
CA VAL A 381 32.32 -48.79 11.73
C VAL A 381 31.32 -47.63 11.55
N ILE A 382 30.69 -47.56 10.38
CA ILE A 382 29.45 -46.78 10.17
C ILE A 382 28.29 -47.71 10.55
N PRO A 383 27.47 -47.39 11.58
CA PRO A 383 26.31 -48.21 11.90
C PRO A 383 25.21 -48.01 10.85
N ASN A 384 24.90 -49.05 10.08
CA ASN A 384 23.69 -49.13 9.25
C ASN A 384 22.46 -49.41 10.14
N LYS A 385 21.95 -48.38 10.83
CA LYS A 385 20.53 -48.23 11.23
C LYS A 385 20.37 -46.95 12.05
N VAL A 386 19.40 -46.13 11.66
CA VAL A 386 18.89 -45.00 12.47
C VAL A 386 18.18 -45.60 13.70
N PRO A 387 18.54 -45.21 14.94
CA PRO A 387 17.79 -45.61 16.12
C PRO A 387 16.47 -44.84 16.19
N GLU A 388 15.39 -45.59 16.28
CA GLU A 388 14.03 -45.14 16.54
C GLU A 388 13.90 -44.80 18.05
N SER A 389 14.41 -43.64 18.47
CA SER A 389 14.10 -43.05 19.79
C SER A 389 14.59 -41.61 19.88
N VAL A 390 13.75 -40.64 19.52
CA VAL A 390 13.83 -39.29 20.10
C VAL A 390 12.65 -39.18 21.06
N SER A 391 12.95 -39.36 22.34
CA SER A 391 12.00 -39.19 23.43
C SER A 391 11.61 -37.73 23.54
N GLN A 392 10.31 -37.49 23.68
CA GLN A 392 9.67 -36.23 24.01
C GLN A 392 10.13 -35.77 25.40
N SER A 393 11.07 -34.85 25.47
CA SER A 393 11.30 -33.97 26.61
C SER A 393 12.23 -32.88 26.11
N ASP A 394 11.64 -31.74 25.75
CA ASP A 394 12.25 -30.39 25.60
C ASP A 394 11.39 -29.55 24.64
N ARG A 395 10.07 -29.61 24.80
CA ARG A 395 9.10 -28.66 24.21
C ARG A 395 8.22 -28.10 25.30
N GLU A 396 8.79 -27.27 26.17
CA GLU A 396 7.98 -26.45 27.06
C GLU A 396 8.70 -25.14 27.40
N SER A 397 8.53 -24.14 26.52
CA SER A 397 8.44 -22.71 26.87
C SER A 397 8.40 -21.82 25.62
N LEU A 398 7.36 -21.95 24.80
CA LEU A 398 6.95 -20.91 23.84
C LEU A 398 5.42 -20.84 23.84
N PRO A 399 4.79 -19.69 24.13
CA PRO A 399 3.34 -19.59 24.16
C PRO A 399 2.76 -19.77 22.74
N LEU A 400 1.77 -20.66 22.64
CA LEU A 400 1.08 -20.98 21.39
C LEU A 400 0.30 -19.77 20.84
N PRO A 401 0.25 -19.56 19.52
CA PRO A 401 -0.73 -18.68 18.90
C PRO A 401 -2.14 -19.28 19.03
N ILE A 402 -3.08 -18.42 19.41
CA ILE A 402 -4.52 -18.73 19.52
C ILE A 402 -5.03 -19.23 18.16
N ALA A 403 -5.52 -20.47 18.11
CA ALA A 403 -6.24 -20.99 16.95
C ALA A 403 -7.62 -20.31 16.83
N PRO A 404 -8.09 -19.95 15.62
CA PRO A 404 -9.44 -19.47 15.44
C PRO A 404 -10.45 -20.61 15.70
N VAL A 405 -11.49 -20.28 16.45
CA VAL A 405 -12.66 -21.12 16.69
C VAL A 405 -13.32 -21.45 15.34
N TYR A 406 -13.32 -22.73 14.96
CA TYR A 406 -14.18 -23.20 13.87
C TYR A 406 -15.59 -23.38 14.43
N GLU A 407 -16.44 -22.40 14.16
CA GLU A 407 -17.87 -22.53 14.41
C GLU A 407 -18.44 -23.46 13.33
N THR A 408 -18.84 -24.67 13.75
CA THR A 408 -19.51 -25.65 12.90
C THR A 408 -20.87 -25.13 12.48
N LEU A 409 -21.07 -24.94 11.17
CA LEU A 409 -22.35 -24.55 10.57
C LEU A 409 -23.35 -25.72 10.57
N PRO A 410 -24.66 -25.45 10.76
CA PRO A 410 -25.72 -26.45 10.56
C PRO A 410 -25.94 -26.74 9.06
N ASN A 411 -26.31 -27.97 8.80
CA ASN A 411 -26.69 -28.53 7.50
C ASN A 411 -28.08 -28.01 7.07
N GLY A 412 -28.26 -27.68 5.78
CA GLY A 412 -29.54 -27.33 5.14
C GLY A 412 -29.36 -26.14 4.20
N ASP A 413 -29.75 -26.13 2.93
CA ASP A 413 -30.59 -27.03 2.14
C ASP A 413 -30.13 -26.97 0.66
N ARG A 414 -30.17 -28.11 -0.04
CA ARG A 414 -30.30 -28.13 -1.50
C ARG A 414 -31.74 -27.80 -1.86
N PRO A 415 -31.97 -27.07 -2.96
CA PRO A 415 -32.71 -27.71 -4.06
C PRO A 415 -32.08 -27.42 -5.44
N LEU A 416 -31.78 -28.47 -6.22
CA LEU A 416 -32.59 -29.00 -7.33
C LEU A 416 -32.44 -28.20 -8.64
N THR A 417 -31.63 -28.80 -9.51
CA THR A 417 -31.87 -29.03 -10.95
C THR A 417 -32.85 -28.09 -11.67
N ASN A 418 -32.37 -27.41 -12.71
CA ASN A 418 -33.00 -27.40 -14.04
C ASN A 418 -32.04 -26.82 -15.09
N HIS A 419 -31.62 -27.69 -16.02
CA HIS A 419 -31.39 -27.35 -17.43
C HIS A 419 -32.77 -27.06 -18.07
N PRO A 420 -32.89 -26.20 -19.10
CA PRO A 420 -32.29 -26.48 -20.42
C PRO A 420 -31.82 -25.25 -21.24
N ASP A 421 -31.03 -25.55 -22.28
CA ASP A 421 -30.91 -24.93 -23.60
C ASP A 421 -31.08 -23.41 -23.77
N ALA A 422 -30.00 -22.76 -24.23
CA ALA A 422 -29.90 -22.19 -25.59
C ALA A 422 -28.70 -21.22 -25.68
N SER A 423 -27.74 -21.55 -26.53
CA SER A 423 -26.82 -20.56 -27.12
C SER A 423 -27.62 -19.59 -28.02
N PRO A 424 -27.11 -18.37 -28.24
CA PRO A 424 -26.39 -18.19 -29.49
C PRO A 424 -25.11 -17.38 -29.37
N SER A 425 -24.15 -17.83 -30.16
CA SER A 425 -22.92 -17.18 -30.57
C SER A 425 -23.22 -15.84 -31.25
N ILE A 426 -22.50 -14.78 -30.85
CA ILE A 426 -22.35 -13.58 -31.68
C ILE A 426 -20.86 -13.26 -31.77
N ASN A 427 -20.37 -13.41 -33.00
CA ASN A 427 -19.06 -12.96 -33.47
C ASN A 427 -19.02 -11.43 -33.46
N PHE A 428 -17.89 -10.86 -33.02
CA PHE A 428 -17.47 -9.52 -33.46
C PHE A 428 -16.11 -9.64 -34.14
N GLU A 429 -16.15 -9.47 -35.47
CA GLU A 429 -15.04 -8.98 -36.27
C GLU A 429 -14.93 -7.45 -36.06
N PHE A 430 -13.68 -7.00 -36.11
CA PHE A 430 -13.12 -5.64 -35.99
C PHE A 430 -12.79 -5.13 -34.60
#